data_AF-A0A349U5P9-F1
#
_entry.id   AF-A0A349U5P9-F1
#
_cell.length_a   1.000
_cell.length_b   1.000
_cell.length_c   1.000
_cell.angle_alpha   90.00
_cell.angle_beta   90.00
_cell.angle_gamma   90.00
#
_symmetry.space_group_name_H-M   'P 1'
#
loop_
_entity.id
_entity.type
_entity.pdbx_description
1 polymer ?
#
loop_
_entity_poly.entity_id
_entity_poly.type
_entity_poly.pdbx_seq_one_letter_code
_entity_poly.pdbx_strand_id
1 'polypeptide(L)'
;DQYAVNTNSSKKTTEEKDQVGGARSITEYTDSGQLVFTRNGQEETPVVEQTESSRVAGVLVVAQGAKDPEIKARLFEAVQVALGIEPQKVLVLPKS
;
A
#
# COMPACT_ATOMS: atom_id res chain seq x y z
N ASP A 1 -12.38 4.00 0.45
CA ASP A 1 -12.23 5.22 1.27
C ASP A 1 -11.50 4.89 2.55
N GLN A 2 -10.46 5.66 2.84
CA GLN A 2 -9.73 5.60 4.11
C GLN A 2 -10.28 6.68 5.04
N TYR A 3 -10.60 6.29 6.27
CA TYR A 3 -11.19 7.18 7.27
C TYR A 3 -10.14 7.62 8.29
N ALA A 4 -10.30 8.83 8.83
CA ALA A 4 -9.43 9.35 9.87
C ALA A 4 -9.54 8.54 11.16
N VAL A 5 -8.39 8.08 11.68
CA VAL A 5 -8.28 7.38 12.96
C VAL A 5 -7.25 8.09 13.82
N ASN A 6 -7.65 8.50 15.03
CA ASN A 6 -6.71 8.94 16.05
C ASN A 6 -6.06 7.70 16.67
N THR A 7 -4.76 7.51 16.45
CA THR A 7 -4.00 6.37 16.96
C THR A 7 -3.15 6.77 18.16
N ASN A 8 -3.19 5.94 19.20
CA ASN A 8 -2.30 6.03 20.35
C ASN A 8 -1.55 4.70 20.51
N SER A 9 -0.26 4.75 20.23
CA SER A 9 0.66 3.60 20.29
C SER A 9 1.64 3.79 21.44
N SER A 10 1.73 2.80 22.33
CA SER A 10 2.72 2.78 23.41
C SER A 10 3.53 1.48 23.38
N LYS A 11 4.85 1.62 23.54
CA LYS A 11 5.80 0.52 23.64
C LYS A 11 6.44 0.55 25.03
N LYS A 12 6.33 -0.55 25.77
CA LYS A 12 6.94 -0.70 27.09
C LYS A 12 7.87 -1.91 27.08
N THR A 13 9.15 -1.70 27.41
CA THR A 13 10.13 -2.78 27.55
C THR A 13 10.54 -2.88 29.01
N THR A 14 10.38 -4.07 29.61
CA THR A 14 10.77 -4.40 30.98
C THR A 14 11.92 -5.40 30.92
N GLU A 15 13.05 -5.07 31.52
CA GLU A 15 14.21 -5.95 31.64
C GLU A 15 14.40 -6.36 33.10
N GLU A 16 14.30 -7.65 33.40
CA GLU A 16 14.58 -8.24 34.72
C GLU A 16 15.89 -9.02 34.64
N LYS A 17 16.76 -8.84 35.63
CA LYS A 17 18.05 -9.53 35.73
C LYS A 17 18.19 -10.12 37.13
N ASP A 18 18.13 -11.44 37.23
CA ASP A 18 18.25 -12.17 38.49
C ASP A 18 19.72 -12.29 38.90
N GLN A 19 19.98 -12.28 40.22
CA GLN A 19 21.34 -12.41 40.77
C GLN A 19 22.03 -13.74 40.45
N VAL A 20 21.26 -14.76 40.02
CA VAL A 20 21.75 -16.11 39.65
C VAL A 20 21.99 -16.23 38.13
N GLY A 21 21.82 -15.15 37.36
CA GLY A 21 22.19 -15.08 35.94
C GLY A 21 21.02 -15.22 34.95
N GLY A 22 19.78 -15.26 35.42
CA GLY A 22 18.59 -15.18 34.56
C GLY A 22 18.39 -13.76 34.03
N ALA A 23 18.18 -13.61 32.72
CA ALA A 23 17.78 -12.35 32.11
C ALA A 23 16.45 -12.53 31.38
N ARG A 24 15.46 -11.70 31.71
CA ARG A 24 14.14 -11.68 31.07
C ARG A 24 13.91 -10.29 30.46
N SER A 25 13.49 -10.25 29.21
CA SER A 25 13.03 -9.03 28.56
C SER A 25 11.59 -9.22 28.11
N ILE A 26 10.69 -8.35 28.55
CA ILE A 26 9.28 -8.34 28.19
C ILE A 26 9.04 -7.06 27.40
N THR A 27 8.56 -7.16 26.17
CA THR A 27 8.13 -5.99 25.39
C THR A 27 6.62 -6.05 25.17
N GLU A 28 5.92 -5.05 25.68
CA GLU A 28 4.47 -4.84 25.50
C GLU A 28 4.25 -3.77 24.44
N TYR A 29 3.37 -4.07 23.47
CA TYR A 29 2.87 -3.13 22.46
C TYR A 29 1.39 -2.91 22.72
N THR A 30 0.98 -1.66 22.92
CA THR A 30 -0.44 -1.29 23.02
C THR A 30 -0.76 -0.30 21.92
N ASP A 31 -1.61 -0.71 20.97
CA ASP A 31 -2.13 0.12 19.90
C ASP A 31 -3.64 0.31 20.08
N SER A 32 -4.09 1.56 20.12
CA SER A 32 -5.52 1.90 20.21
C SER A 32 -5.88 2.94 19.15
N GLY A 33 -7.02 2.77 18.48
CA GLY A 33 -7.47 3.64 17.39
C GLY A 33 -8.92 4.10 17.59
N GLN A 34 -9.20 5.39 17.43
CA GLN A 34 -10.55 5.97 17.51
C GLN A 34 -10.91 6.68 16.18
N LEU A 35 -12.01 6.28 15.54
CA LEU A 35 -12.53 6.92 14.33
C LEU A 35 -12.96 8.37 14.61
N VAL A 36 -12.62 9.29 13.71
CA VAL A 36 -12.99 10.71 13.82
C VAL A 36 -14.28 10.97 13.02
N PHE A 37 -15.23 11.65 13.65
CA PHE A 37 -16.52 12.02 13.06
C PHE A 37 -16.65 13.55 12.99
N THR A 38 -17.28 14.07 11.93
CA THR A 38 -17.74 15.46 11.87
C THR A 38 -19.26 15.51 12.11
N ARG A 39 -19.73 16.56 12.78
CA ARG A 39 -21.16 16.79 13.02
C ARG A 39 -21.63 18.03 12.27
N ASN A 40 -22.53 17.83 11.30
CA ASN A 40 -23.26 18.90 10.63
C ASN A 40 -24.75 18.80 11.01
N GLY A 41 -25.16 19.59 12.01
CA GLY A 41 -26.55 19.55 12.52
C GLY A 41 -26.88 18.23 13.23
N GLN A 42 -27.80 17.44 12.67
CA GLN A 42 -28.21 16.13 13.20
C GLN A 42 -27.49 14.94 12.54
N GLU A 43 -26.70 15.15 11.48
CA GLU A 43 -25.96 14.07 10.82
C GLU A 43 -24.52 13.98 11.36
N GLU A 44 -24.12 12.75 11.70
CA GLU A 44 -22.77 12.39 12.15
C GLU A 44 -22.15 11.51 11.07
N THR A 45 -21.10 12.01 10.41
CA THR A 45 -20.44 11.31 9.29
C THR A 45 -18.94 11.16 9.56
N PRO A 46 -18.35 9.99 9.26
CA PRO A 46 -16.92 9.77 9.45
C PRO A 46 -16.11 10.64 8.48
N VAL A 47 -14.95 11.12 8.93
CA VAL A 47 -14.07 11.94 8.09
C VAL A 47 -13.33 11.03 7.10
N VAL A 48 -13.53 11.26 5.81
CA VAL A 48 -12.77 10.59 4.74
C VAL A 48 -11.44 11.33 4.56
N GLU A 49 -10.31 10.65 4.80
CA GLU A 49 -8.96 11.21 4.59
C GLU A 49 -8.50 11.07 3.14
N GLN A 50 -8.80 9.94 2.50
CA GLN A 50 -8.45 9.66 1.12
C GLN A 50 -9.51 8.78 0.44
N THR A 51 -9.87 9.16 -0.78
CA THR A 51 -10.62 8.30 -1.70
C THR A 51 -9.61 7.45 -2.46
N GLU A 52 -9.63 6.13 -2.25
CA GLU A 52 -8.76 5.22 -3.02
C GLU A 52 -9.29 5.13 -4.46
N SER A 53 -8.52 5.65 -5.42
CA SER A 53 -8.72 5.38 -6.84
C SER A 53 -8.50 3.89 -7.13
N SER A 54 -9.34 3.26 -7.95
CA SER A 54 -9.19 1.84 -8.31
C SER A 54 -7.77 1.53 -8.82
N ARG A 55 -7.14 0.48 -8.27
CA ARG A 55 -5.86 -0.04 -8.78
C ARG A 55 -6.02 -0.50 -10.23
N VAL A 56 -5.12 -0.05 -11.10
CA VAL A 56 -5.02 -0.55 -12.48
C VAL A 56 -4.80 -2.07 -12.45
N ALA A 57 -5.73 -2.83 -13.02
CA ALA A 57 -5.67 -4.29 -13.03
C ALA A 57 -4.56 -4.82 -13.97
N GLY A 58 -4.31 -4.12 -15.08
CA GLY A 58 -3.25 -4.41 -16.03
C GLY A 58 -3.38 -3.60 -17.32
N VAL A 59 -2.40 -3.73 -18.21
CA VAL A 59 -2.30 -2.98 -19.47
C VAL A 59 -2.00 -3.92 -20.64
N LEU A 60 -2.79 -3.80 -21.71
CA LEU A 60 -2.58 -4.48 -22.98
C LEU A 60 -2.14 -3.46 -24.03
N VAL A 61 -0.98 -3.69 -24.64
CA VAL A 61 -0.45 -2.88 -25.74
C VAL A 61 -0.47 -3.70 -27.02
N VAL A 62 -1.08 -3.18 -28.07
CA VAL A 62 -1.06 -3.78 -29.41
C VAL A 62 -0.38 -2.81 -30.37
N ALA A 63 0.80 -3.18 -30.87
CA ALA A 63 1.61 -2.27 -31.67
C ALA A 63 2.16 -2.94 -32.94
N GLN A 64 2.22 -2.18 -34.03
CA GLN A 64 2.97 -2.58 -35.22
C GLN A 64 4.46 -2.61 -34.88
N GLY A 65 5.17 -3.63 -35.35
CA GLY A 65 6.59 -3.81 -35.02
C GLY A 65 6.85 -4.49 -33.67
N ALA A 66 5.85 -4.75 -32.82
CA ALA A 66 6.04 -5.52 -31.58
C ALA A 66 6.32 -7.03 -31.79
N LYS A 67 6.54 -7.46 -33.04
CA LYS A 67 7.19 -8.74 -33.37
C LYS A 67 8.71 -8.67 -33.16
N ASP A 68 9.28 -7.48 -33.29
CA ASP A 68 10.67 -7.19 -32.97
C ASP A 68 10.86 -7.21 -31.44
N PRO A 69 11.74 -8.08 -30.91
CA PRO A 69 11.99 -8.16 -29.47
C PRO A 69 12.46 -6.85 -28.84
N GLU A 70 13.23 -6.04 -29.56
CA GLU A 70 13.77 -4.78 -29.06
C GLU A 70 12.66 -3.73 -28.91
N ILE A 71 11.76 -3.65 -29.90
CA ILE A 71 10.57 -2.79 -29.83
C ILE A 71 9.63 -3.27 -28.72
N LYS A 72 9.41 -4.58 -28.63
CA LYS A 72 8.56 -5.18 -27.59
C LYS A 72 9.08 -4.88 -26.18
N ALA A 73 10.40 -5.01 -25.96
CA ALA A 73 11.04 -4.70 -24.69
C ALA A 73 10.90 -3.22 -24.33
N ARG A 74 11.16 -2.31 -25.28
CA ARG A 74 11.00 -0.86 -25.07
C ARG A 74 9.57 -0.47 -24.69
N LEU A 75 8.58 -1.02 -25.37
CA LEU A 75 7.16 -0.77 -25.04
C LEU A 75 6.80 -1.30 -23.65
N PHE A 76 7.30 -2.48 -23.31
CA PHE A 76 7.09 -3.10 -22.01
C PHE A 76 7.70 -2.27 -20.87
N GLU A 77 8.93 -1.79 -21.03
CA GLU A 77 9.61 -0.91 -20.06
C GLU A 77 8.93 0.46 -19.93
N ALA A 78 8.60 1.09 -21.06
CA ALA A 78 7.95 2.40 -21.07
C ALA A 78 6.63 2.39 -20.29
N VAL A 79 5.82 1.34 -20.47
CA VAL A 79 4.54 1.18 -19.76
C VAL A 79 4.74 0.98 -18.25
N GLN A 80 5.72 0.17 -17.85
CA GLN A 80 6.02 -0.04 -16.43
C GLN A 80 6.44 1.27 -15.74
N VAL A 81 7.33 2.05 -16.38
CA VAL A 81 7.83 3.31 -15.80
C VAL A 81 6.75 4.40 -15.79
N ALA A 82 6.00 4.55 -16.89
CA ALA A 82 5.01 5.62 -17.00
C ALA A 82 3.83 5.44 -16.05
N LEU A 83 3.44 4.19 -15.78
CA LEU A 83 2.24 3.88 -14.99
C LEU A 83 2.55 3.27 -13.61
N GLY A 84 3.81 2.99 -13.30
CA GLY A 84 4.22 2.38 -12.04
C GLY A 84 3.63 0.99 -11.81
N ILE A 85 3.40 0.22 -12.88
CA ILE A 85 2.75 -1.08 -12.81
C ILE A 85 3.74 -2.24 -12.86
N GLU A 86 3.41 -3.32 -12.16
CA GLU A 86 4.24 -4.52 -12.09
C GLU A 86 4.39 -5.23 -13.45
N PRO A 87 5.55 -5.85 -13.75
CA PRO A 87 5.81 -6.50 -15.03
C PRO A 87 4.76 -7.56 -15.40
N GLN A 88 4.28 -8.34 -14.43
CA GLN A 88 3.27 -9.39 -14.62
C GLN A 88 1.88 -8.87 -15.05
N LYS A 89 1.67 -7.56 -15.00
CA LYS A 89 0.41 -6.89 -15.37
C LYS A 89 0.47 -6.23 -16.76
N VAL A 90 1.56 -6.40 -17.50
CA VAL A 90 1.76 -5.80 -18.83
C VAL A 90 1.83 -6.87 -19.90
N LEU A 91 1.01 -6.73 -20.94
CA LEU A 91 1.05 -7.60 -22.10
C LEU A 91 1.26 -6.77 -23.37
N VAL A 92 2.29 -7.10 -24.16
CA VAL A 92 2.57 -6.46 -25.44
C VAL A 92 2.41 -7.48 -26.56
N LEU A 93 1.50 -7.18 -27.50
CA LEU A 93 1.16 -8.03 -28.63
C LEU A 93 1.45 -7.31 -29.97
N PRO A 94 1.88 -8.04 -31.00
CA PRO A 94 2.00 -7.47 -32.33
C PRO A 94 0.64 -7.22 -32.97
N LYS A 95 0.51 -6.09 -33.66
CA LYS A 95 -0.55 -5.87 -34.63
C LYS A 95 -0.21 -6.55 -35.95
N SER A 96 -1.17 -7.29 -36.52
CA SER A 96 -1.10 -7.93 -37.85
C SER A 96 -1.03 -6.92 -38.98
#